data_AF-A0A7W8FUZ2-F1
#
_entry.id   AF-A0A7W8FUZ2-F1
#
_cell.length_a   1.000
_cell.length_b   1.000
_cell.length_c   1.000
_cell.angle_alpha   90.00
_cell.angle_beta   90.00
_cell.angle_gamma   90.00
#
_symmetry.space_group_name_H-M   'P 1'
#
loop_
_entity.id
_entity.type
_entity.pdbx_description
1 polymer ?
#
loop_
_entity_poly.entity_id
_entity_poly.type
_entity_poly.pdbx_seq_one_letter_code
_entity_poly.pdbx_strand_id
1 'polypeptide(L)'
;MKSSTPFTNRLSKYTHVIEKGIAVLLLAAALIIGVRILAEIFPTLFNGDPIESLHELLAAVFSLIIVIEFVRMLISHSMESVIEVLIFALSRGMIVNHYEGLDLLIMVACVGILFVVRKYCLFHEDIEKAEECEK
;
A
#
# COMPACT_ATOMS: atom_id res chain seq x y z
N MET A 1 -32.23 15.13 -15.33
CA MET A 1 -32.99 13.93 -15.80
C MET A 1 -32.19 12.69 -15.41
N LYS A 2 -32.52 12.04 -14.28
CA LYS A 2 -31.76 10.88 -13.75
C LYS A 2 -32.55 9.61 -14.08
N SER A 3 -32.16 8.91 -15.14
CA SER A 3 -32.73 7.61 -15.50
C SER A 3 -32.13 6.53 -14.60
N SER A 4 -32.91 6.08 -13.62
CA SER A 4 -32.60 4.89 -12.82
C SER A 4 -32.82 3.63 -13.65
N THR A 5 -31.76 3.11 -14.27
CA THR A 5 -31.77 1.75 -14.84
C THR A 5 -31.53 0.71 -13.74
N PRO A 6 -32.34 -0.35 -13.61
CA PRO A 6 -32.19 -1.40 -12.58
C PRO A 6 -30.89 -2.24 -12.72
N PHE A 7 -30.11 -2.02 -13.77
CA PHE A 7 -28.90 -2.75 -14.11
C PHE A 7 -27.67 -2.32 -13.28
N THR A 8 -27.54 -1.03 -12.97
CA THR A 8 -26.40 -0.47 -12.21
C THR A 8 -26.36 -0.96 -10.77
N ASN A 9 -27.52 -1.11 -10.12
CA ASN A 9 -27.63 -1.66 -8.76
C ASN A 9 -27.25 -3.15 -8.67
N ARG A 10 -27.38 -3.92 -9.76
CA ARG A 10 -26.97 -5.32 -9.79
C ARG A 10 -25.47 -5.43 -10.05
N LEU A 11 -24.94 -4.69 -11.00
CA LEU A 11 -23.50 -4.63 -11.28
C LEU A 11 -22.69 -4.21 -10.03
N SER A 12 -23.12 -3.15 -9.34
CA SER A 12 -22.45 -2.68 -8.11
C SER A 12 -22.40 -3.75 -7.01
N LYS A 13 -23.47 -4.56 -6.85
CA LYS A 13 -23.48 -5.67 -5.87
C LYS A 13 -22.49 -6.77 -6.24
N TYR A 14 -22.38 -7.14 -7.52
CA TYR A 14 -21.41 -8.14 -7.97
C TYR A 14 -19.96 -7.63 -7.86
N THR A 15 -19.72 -6.36 -8.20
CA THR A 15 -18.41 -5.73 -8.03
C THR A 15 -17.94 -5.78 -6.58
N HIS A 16 -18.78 -5.39 -5.62
CA HIS A 16 -18.42 -5.45 -4.20
C HIS A 16 -18.15 -6.87 -3.68
N VAL A 17 -18.87 -7.88 -4.18
CA VAL A 17 -18.64 -9.28 -3.80
C VAL A 17 -17.30 -9.77 -4.35
N ILE A 18 -16.98 -9.43 -5.60
CA ILE A 18 -15.70 -9.79 -6.24
C ILE A 18 -14.53 -9.07 -5.55
N GLU A 19 -14.68 -7.78 -5.27
CA GLU A 19 -13.67 -6.96 -4.57
C GLU A 19 -13.32 -7.54 -3.19
N LYS A 20 -14.34 -7.87 -2.39
CA LYS A 20 -14.15 -8.55 -1.10
C LYS A 20 -13.54 -9.95 -1.27
N GLY A 21 -13.92 -10.68 -2.32
CA GLY A 21 -13.35 -12.00 -2.62
C GLY A 21 -11.85 -11.94 -2.93
N ILE A 22 -11.44 -10.99 -3.79
CA ILE A 22 -10.03 -10.78 -4.15
C ILE A 22 -9.24 -10.33 -2.93
N ALA A 23 -9.78 -9.42 -2.13
CA ALA A 23 -9.16 -8.97 -0.90
C ALA A 23 -8.89 -10.11 0.10
N VAL A 24 -9.88 -10.96 0.34
CA VAL A 24 -9.74 -12.14 1.23
C VAL A 24 -8.70 -13.10 0.66
N LEU A 25 -8.69 -13.34 -0.65
CA LEU A 25 -7.69 -14.19 -1.30
C LEU A 25 -6.28 -13.65 -1.12
N LEU A 26 -6.07 -12.36 -1.38
CA LEU A 26 -4.76 -11.70 -1.23
C LEU A 26 -4.31 -11.69 0.23
N LEU A 27 -5.21 -11.43 1.17
CA LEU A 27 -4.93 -11.48 2.60
C LEU A 27 -4.51 -12.90 3.03
N ALA A 28 -5.24 -13.92 2.58
CA ALA A 28 -4.91 -15.32 2.88
C ALA A 28 -3.55 -15.71 2.29
N ALA A 29 -3.26 -15.31 1.04
CA ALA A 29 -1.96 -15.54 0.42
C ALA A 29 -0.82 -14.84 1.20
N ALA A 30 -1.02 -13.59 1.59
CA ALA A 30 -0.06 -12.84 2.40
C ALA A 30 0.21 -13.52 3.75
N LEU A 31 -0.83 -14.01 4.42
CA LEU A 31 -0.69 -14.74 5.68
C LEU A 31 0.07 -16.06 5.51
N ILE A 32 -0.24 -16.85 4.48
CA ILE A 32 0.46 -18.11 4.19
C ILE A 32 1.94 -17.84 3.94
N ILE A 33 2.26 -16.85 3.10
CA ILE A 33 3.64 -16.44 2.80
C ILE A 33 4.33 -15.94 4.07
N GLY A 34 3.67 -15.11 4.86
CA GLY A 34 4.19 -14.60 6.14
C GLY A 34 4.57 -15.73 7.10
N VAL A 35 3.70 -16.74 7.27
CA VAL A 35 3.99 -17.91 8.10
C VAL A 35 5.19 -18.71 7.57
N ARG A 36 5.29 -18.89 6.24
CA ARG A 36 6.44 -19.58 5.63
C ARG A 36 7.75 -18.84 5.86
N ILE A 37 7.74 -17.52 5.69
CA ILE A 37 8.91 -16.67 5.93
C ILE A 37 9.33 -16.75 7.40
N LEU A 38 8.37 -16.66 8.34
CA LEU A 38 8.68 -16.83 9.76
C LEU A 38 9.31 -18.19 10.06
N ALA A 39 8.79 -19.27 9.46
CA ALA A 39 9.35 -20.61 9.66
C ALA A 39 10.77 -20.77 9.10
N GLU A 40 11.12 -20.00 8.07
CA GLU A 40 12.46 -20.00 7.45
C GLU A 40 13.48 -19.16 8.23
N ILE A 41 13.04 -18.03 8.80
CA ILE A 41 13.89 -17.11 9.58
C ILE A 41 14.05 -17.55 11.03
N PHE A 42 13.08 -18.28 11.59
CA PHE A 42 13.16 -18.71 13.00
C PHE A 42 14.45 -19.49 13.34
N PRO A 43 14.91 -20.46 12.53
CA PRO A 43 16.17 -21.16 12.77
C PRO A 43 17.41 -20.28 12.61
N THR A 44 17.40 -19.30 11.69
CA THR A 44 18.54 -18.40 11.45
C THR A 44 18.71 -17.37 12.56
N LEU A 45 17.62 -16.96 13.21
CA LEU A 45 17.66 -16.08 14.39
C LEU A 45 18.41 -16.68 15.59
N PHE A 46 18.38 -18.00 15.78
CA PHE A 46 19.05 -18.66 16.90
C PHE A 46 20.49 -19.08 16.60
N ASN A 47 20.84 -19.28 15.33
CA ASN A 47 22.11 -19.88 14.94
C ASN A 47 23.02 -18.95 14.09
N GLY A 48 22.48 -17.85 13.56
CA GLY A 48 23.18 -16.91 12.69
C GLY A 48 23.78 -15.70 13.42
N ASP A 49 24.37 -14.78 12.64
CA ASP A 49 24.84 -13.49 13.17
C ASP A 49 23.64 -12.61 13.57
N PRO A 50 23.61 -12.03 14.78
CA PRO A 50 22.46 -11.26 15.25
C PRO A 50 22.10 -10.05 14.39
N ILE A 51 23.06 -9.41 13.73
CA ILE A 51 22.83 -8.20 12.92
C ILE A 51 22.25 -8.60 11.55
N GLU A 52 22.80 -9.63 10.94
CA GLU A 52 22.30 -10.17 9.66
C GLU A 52 20.90 -10.75 9.83
N SER A 53 20.66 -11.56 10.87
CA SER A 53 19.34 -12.13 11.15
C SER A 53 18.29 -11.06 11.49
N LEU A 54 18.70 -9.94 12.10
CA LEU A 54 17.83 -8.79 12.33
C LEU A 54 17.46 -8.10 11.01
N HIS A 55 18.42 -7.91 10.12
CA HIS A 55 18.19 -7.31 8.80
C HIS A 55 17.22 -8.15 7.97
N GLU A 56 17.42 -9.47 7.90
CA GLU A 56 16.53 -10.40 7.21
C GLU A 56 15.11 -10.38 7.79
N LEU A 57 15.00 -10.35 9.12
CA LEU A 57 13.72 -10.25 9.81
C LEU A 57 13.00 -8.93 9.47
N LEU A 58 13.71 -7.80 9.52
CA LEU A 58 13.14 -6.50 9.17
C LEU A 58 12.67 -6.47 7.72
N ALA A 59 13.49 -6.99 6.79
CA ALA A 59 13.15 -7.07 5.37
C ALA A 59 11.86 -7.88 5.15
N ALA A 60 11.76 -9.05 5.77
CA ALA A 60 10.60 -9.93 5.72
C ALA A 60 9.33 -9.29 6.32
N VAL A 61 9.43 -8.80 7.55
CA VAL A 61 8.30 -8.21 8.29
C VAL A 61 7.79 -6.98 7.57
N PHE A 62 8.69 -6.10 7.13
CA PHE A 62 8.28 -5.00 6.29
C PHE A 62 7.61 -5.57 5.04
N SER A 63 8.26 -6.36 4.18
CA SER A 63 7.64 -6.88 2.94
C SER A 63 6.18 -7.31 3.13
N LEU A 64 5.89 -8.10 4.18
CA LEU A 64 4.54 -8.50 4.57
C LEU A 64 3.59 -7.32 4.88
N ILE A 65 4.03 -6.34 5.67
CA ILE A 65 3.24 -5.14 5.99
C ILE A 65 2.86 -4.35 4.72
N ILE A 66 3.72 -4.25 3.68
CA ILE A 66 3.34 -3.54 2.42
C ILE A 66 2.17 -4.26 1.79
N VAL A 67 2.24 -5.59 1.72
CA VAL A 67 1.21 -6.39 1.06
C VAL A 67 -0.12 -6.22 1.79
N ILE A 68 -0.11 -6.22 3.12
CA ILE A 68 -1.33 -6.02 3.93
C ILE A 68 -1.92 -4.62 3.70
N GLU A 69 -1.10 -3.58 3.74
CA GLU A 69 -1.56 -2.20 3.52
C GLU A 69 -2.04 -1.98 2.08
N PHE A 70 -1.37 -2.58 1.10
CA PHE A 70 -1.80 -2.57 -0.30
C PHE A 70 -3.16 -3.26 -0.47
N VAL A 71 -3.39 -4.40 0.17
CA VAL A 71 -4.69 -5.09 0.14
C VAL A 71 -5.78 -4.21 0.78
N ARG A 72 -5.48 -3.55 1.90
CA ARG A 72 -6.42 -2.60 2.53
C ARG A 72 -6.77 -1.45 1.60
N MET A 73 -5.77 -0.90 0.93
CA MET A 73 -5.90 0.19 -0.03
C MET A 73 -6.76 -0.20 -1.24
N LEU A 74 -6.65 -1.44 -1.74
CA LEU A 74 -7.50 -1.95 -2.82
C LEU A 74 -8.99 -2.04 -2.43
N ILE A 75 -9.30 -2.27 -1.15
CA ILE A 75 -10.68 -2.41 -0.65
C ILE A 75 -11.31 -1.05 -0.32
N SER A 76 -10.51 -0.11 0.19
CA SER A 76 -11.03 1.18 0.65
C SER A 76 -11.22 2.21 -0.47
N HIS A 77 -10.79 1.90 -1.70
CA HIS A 77 -11.05 2.67 -2.93
C HIS A 77 -10.78 4.20 -2.82
N SER A 78 -9.92 4.65 -1.91
CA SER A 78 -9.56 6.07 -1.76
C SER A 78 -8.15 6.32 -2.29
N MET A 79 -8.04 7.18 -3.30
CA MET A 79 -6.74 7.59 -3.86
C MET A 79 -5.88 8.30 -2.81
N GLU A 80 -6.50 8.92 -1.80
CA GLU A 80 -5.80 9.54 -0.69
C GLU A 80 -5.05 8.51 0.18
N SER A 81 -5.64 7.34 0.41
CA SER A 81 -4.99 6.24 1.14
C SER A 81 -3.80 5.66 0.36
N VAL A 82 -3.80 5.76 -0.97
CA VAL A 82 -2.73 5.20 -1.82
C VAL A 82 -1.40 5.90 -1.61
N ILE A 83 -1.40 7.24 -1.58
CA ILE A 83 -0.16 8.01 -1.43
C ILE A 83 0.44 7.80 -0.04
N GLU A 84 -0.38 7.69 1.00
CA GLU A 84 0.09 7.40 2.36
C GLU A 84 0.82 6.07 2.45
N VAL A 85 0.20 5.02 1.93
CA VAL A 85 0.78 3.68 1.90
C VAL A 85 2.06 3.65 1.06
N LEU A 86 2.08 4.39 -0.07
CA LEU A 86 3.27 4.49 -0.93
C LEU A 86 4.45 5.19 -0.22
N ILE A 87 4.21 6.28 0.50
CA ILE A 87 5.25 6.97 1.27
C ILE A 87 5.80 6.04 2.36
N PHE A 88 4.94 5.32 3.08
CA PHE A 88 5.35 4.36 4.09
C PHE A 88 6.14 3.18 3.50
N ALA A 89 5.68 2.66 2.35
CA ALA A 89 6.33 1.59 1.60
C ALA A 89 7.76 1.95 1.17
N LEU A 90 7.93 3.17 0.65
CA LEU A 90 9.24 3.68 0.22
C LEU A 90 10.15 3.93 1.43
N SER A 91 9.63 4.59 2.46
CA SER A 91 10.43 4.99 3.64
C SER A 91 11.05 3.81 4.36
N ARG A 92 10.31 2.72 4.57
CA ARG A 92 10.88 1.51 5.19
C ARG A 92 11.80 0.73 4.24
N GLY A 93 11.58 0.83 2.92
CA GLY A 93 12.48 0.26 1.92
C GLY A 93 13.87 0.88 2.03
N MET A 94 13.94 2.17 2.36
CA MET A 94 15.17 2.92 2.68
C MET A 94 15.87 2.45 3.95
N ILE A 95 15.12 1.91 4.93
CA ILE A 95 15.69 1.41 6.20
C ILE A 95 16.31 0.03 5.99
N VAL A 96 15.66 -0.81 5.20
CA VAL A 96 16.13 -2.18 4.94
C VAL A 96 17.28 -2.20 3.96
N ASN A 97 17.19 -1.48 2.84
CA ASN A 97 18.22 -1.57 1.82
C ASN A 97 19.33 -0.56 2.08
N HIS A 98 20.57 -0.97 1.84
CA HIS A 98 21.69 -0.05 1.86
C HIS A 98 21.76 0.71 0.53
N TYR A 99 21.38 1.99 0.57
CA TYR A 99 21.53 2.90 -0.55
C TYR A 99 22.84 3.66 -0.45
N GLU A 100 23.51 3.87 -1.58
CA GLU A 100 24.63 4.80 -1.66
C GLU A 100 24.15 6.23 -1.42
N GLY A 101 25.05 7.12 -1.00
CA GLY A 101 24.69 8.46 -0.54
C GLY A 101 23.87 9.30 -1.54
N LEU A 102 24.16 9.19 -2.84
CA LEU A 102 23.41 9.89 -3.89
C LEU A 102 22.04 9.26 -4.15
N ASP A 103 21.95 7.92 -4.17
CA ASP A 103 20.69 7.22 -4.38
C ASP A 103 19.70 7.48 -3.23
N LEU A 104 20.21 7.54 -2.00
CA LEU A 104 19.41 7.91 -0.84
C LEU A 104 18.84 9.32 -0.98
N LEU A 105 19.64 10.29 -1.45
CA LEU A 105 19.20 11.67 -1.66
C LEU A 105 18.07 11.74 -2.70
N ILE A 106 18.21 11.00 -3.80
CA ILE A 106 17.20 10.92 -4.86
C ILE A 106 15.91 10.29 -4.31
N MET A 107 16.01 9.20 -3.54
CA MET A 107 14.83 8.58 -2.91
C MET A 107 14.11 9.51 -1.94
N VAL A 108 14.85 10.23 -1.09
CA VAL A 108 14.26 11.24 -0.18
C VAL A 108 13.56 12.33 -1.00
N ALA A 109 14.17 12.81 -2.08
CA ALA A 109 13.56 13.80 -2.96
C ALA A 109 12.26 13.26 -3.61
N CYS A 110 12.26 12.00 -4.06
CA CYS A 110 11.06 11.33 -4.58
C CYS A 110 9.93 11.26 -3.55
N VAL A 111 10.23 10.89 -2.29
CA VAL A 111 9.24 10.91 -1.21
C VAL A 111 8.73 12.33 -0.93
N GLY A 112 9.61 13.33 -1.00
CA GLY A 112 9.24 14.74 -0.91
C GLY A 112 8.27 15.18 -2.01
N ILE A 113 8.50 14.75 -3.25
CA ILE A 113 7.61 15.01 -4.39
C ILE A 113 6.23 14.37 -4.16
N LEU A 114 6.16 13.13 -3.64
CA LEU A 114 4.89 12.50 -3.29
C LEU A 114 4.10 13.31 -2.25
N PHE A 115 4.79 13.92 -1.30
CA PHE A 115 4.18 14.82 -0.32
C PHE A 115 3.60 16.09 -0.96
N VAL A 116 4.31 16.66 -1.93
CA VAL A 116 3.84 17.82 -2.71
C VAL A 116 2.62 17.45 -3.56
N VAL A 117 2.67 16.32 -4.28
CA VAL A 117 1.54 15.83 -5.08
C VAL A 117 0.31 15.62 -4.21
N ARG A 118 0.47 14.99 -3.04
CA ARG A 118 -0.62 14.83 -2.07
C ARG A 118 -1.24 16.18 -1.69
N LYS A 119 -0.41 17.17 -1.39
CA LYS A 119 -0.85 18.47 -0.89
C LYS A 119 -1.50 19.37 -1.95
N TYR A 120 -1.07 19.27 -3.22
CA TYR A 120 -1.47 20.25 -4.24
C TYR A 120 -2.29 19.68 -5.39
N CYS A 121 -2.17 18.38 -5.70
CA CYS A 121 -2.84 17.79 -6.86
C CYS A 121 -4.21 17.20 -6.48
N LEU A 122 -4.31 16.50 -5.34
CA LEU A 122 -5.58 15.89 -4.89
C LEU A 122 -6.59 16.93 -4.35
N PHE A 123 -6.11 18.03 -3.76
CA PHE A 123 -6.99 19.10 -3.26
C PHE A 123 -7.67 19.93 -4.36
N HIS A 124 -7.24 19.84 -5.63
CA HIS A 124 -7.84 20.59 -6.72
C HIS A 124 -9.12 19.91 -7.26
N GLU A 125 -9.17 18.57 -7.26
CA GLU A 125 -10.33 17.81 -7.73
C GLU A 125 -11.58 17.99 -6.86
N ASP A 126 -11.40 18.30 -5.57
CA ASP A 126 -12.50 18.58 -4.65
C ASP A 126 -13.06 20.01 -4.81
N ILE A 127 -12.23 20.97 -5.26
CA ILE A 127 -12.64 22.36 -5.50
C ILE A 127 -13.36 22.49 -6.85
N GLU A 128 -12.90 21.82 -7.90
CA GLU A 128 -13.53 21.88 -9.24
C GLU A 128 -14.94 21.26 -9.23
N LYS A 129 -15.16 20.19 -8.46
CA LYS A 129 -16.51 19.61 -8.24
C LYS A 129 -17.45 20.51 -7.45
N ALA A 130 -16.92 21.39 -6.60
CA ALA A 130 -17.74 22.35 -5.86
C ALA A 130 -18.22 23.50 -6.77
N GLU A 131 -17.41 23.91 -7.76
CA GLU A 131 -17.78 24.99 -8.70
C GLU A 131 -18.78 24.54 -9.78
N GLU A 132 -18.78 23.26 -10.20
CA GLU A 132 -19.82 22.72 -11.09
C GLU A 132 -21.18 22.55 -10.41
N CYS A 133 -21.23 22.45 -9.08
CA CYS A 133 -22.50 22.36 -8.34
C CYS A 133 -23.20 23.72 -8.15
N GLU A 134 -22.51 24.83 -8.41
CA GLU A 134 -23.05 26.20 -8.28
C GLU A 134 -23.48 26.82 -9.64
N LYS A 135 -23.26 26.13 -10.76
CA LYS A 135 -23.78 26.52 -12.10
C LYS A 135 -24.97 25.66 -12.52
#